data_AF-B5EBH8-F1
#
_entry.id   AF-B5EBH8-F1
#
_cell.length_a   1.000
_cell.length_b   1.000
_cell.length_c   1.000
_cell.angle_alpha   90.00
_cell.angle_beta   90.00
_cell.angle_gamma   90.00
#
_symmetry.space_group_name_H-M   'P 1'
#
loop_
_entity.id
_entity.type
_entity.pdbx_description
1 polymer ?
#
loop_
_entity_poly.entity_id
_entity_poly.type
_entity_poly.pdbx_seq_one_letter_code
_entity_poly.pdbx_strand_id
1 'polypeptide(L)'
;MEWNCPDCKTNNSEDITRCTCGYDIDRGSPSKSTTAESRIHAPKSNNNIVRNPFVIGILILLTIIALFFMFAPSERVNSVKETWLRIRKDPAQICLDNARLKLLDPDNARIISFSYVPEEFSYVLKYKSKNSYGAYVEGEYFCDAKGGPDDSIERLTKKIKAENAEREKTLNRAKPAAR
;
A
#
# COMPACT_ATOMS: atom_id res chain seq x y z
N MET A 1 18.86 -44.36 -22.47
CA MET A 1 17.59 -44.62 -23.19
C MET A 1 16.88 -43.28 -23.38
N GLU A 2 16.55 -42.88 -24.60
CA GLU A 2 15.90 -41.57 -24.85
C GLU A 2 14.38 -41.63 -24.57
N TRP A 3 13.78 -40.51 -24.17
CA TRP A 3 12.34 -40.43 -23.94
C TRP A 3 11.70 -39.30 -24.77
N ASN A 4 10.54 -39.61 -25.35
CA ASN A 4 9.78 -38.64 -26.12
C ASN A 4 8.78 -37.89 -25.24
N CYS A 5 8.82 -36.57 -25.31
CA CYS A 5 7.87 -35.73 -24.59
C CYS A 5 6.44 -35.96 -25.08
N PRO A 6 5.48 -36.30 -24.19
CA PRO A 6 4.10 -36.57 -24.61
C PRO A 6 3.39 -35.32 -25.13
N ASP A 7 3.77 -34.13 -24.67
CA ASP A 7 3.17 -32.87 -25.08
C ASP A 7 3.69 -32.34 -26.42
N CYS A 8 5.00 -32.10 -26.56
CA CYS A 8 5.57 -31.51 -27.78
C CYS A 8 6.29 -32.49 -28.72
N LYS A 9 6.30 -33.80 -28.40
CA LYS A 9 6.92 -34.87 -29.21
C LYS A 9 8.43 -34.73 -29.45
N THR A 10 9.10 -33.83 -28.74
CA THR A 10 10.55 -33.70 -28.75
C THR A 10 11.19 -34.90 -28.05
N ASN A 11 12.27 -35.42 -28.64
CA ASN A 11 13.08 -36.47 -28.05
C ASN A 11 14.10 -35.86 -27.09
N ASN A 12 14.14 -36.35 -25.85
CA ASN A 12 15.03 -35.87 -24.80
C ASN A 12 15.99 -36.98 -24.34
N SER A 13 17.18 -36.57 -23.91
CA SER A 13 18.13 -37.46 -23.24
C SER A 13 17.59 -37.90 -21.87
N GLU A 14 18.09 -39.03 -21.36
CA GLU A 14 17.71 -39.58 -20.06
C GLU A 14 18.04 -38.65 -18.87
N ASP A 15 19.07 -37.83 -19.00
CA ASP A 15 19.49 -36.88 -17.96
C ASP A 15 18.56 -35.66 -17.83
N ILE A 16 17.61 -35.50 -18.76
CA ILE A 16 16.72 -34.33 -18.83
C ILE A 16 15.36 -34.72 -18.25
N THR A 17 15.04 -34.20 -17.07
CA THR A 17 13.72 -34.40 -16.43
C THR A 17 12.65 -33.45 -16.94
N ARG A 18 13.06 -32.32 -17.55
CA ARG A 18 12.15 -31.29 -18.06
C ARG A 18 12.40 -30.98 -19.53
N CYS A 19 11.39 -31.22 -20.35
CA CYS A 19 11.42 -30.89 -21.77
C CYS A 19 11.36 -29.37 -21.99
N THR A 20 11.93 -28.89 -23.11
CA THR A 20 11.93 -27.46 -23.49
C THR A 20 10.52 -26.86 -23.59
N CYS A 21 9.49 -27.64 -23.91
CA CYS A 21 8.10 -27.18 -23.92
C CYS A 21 7.47 -27.07 -22.52
N GLY A 22 8.24 -27.33 -21.46
CA GLY A 22 7.82 -27.16 -20.07
C GLY A 22 7.30 -28.42 -19.39
N TYR A 23 7.10 -29.51 -20.13
CA TYR A 23 6.68 -30.82 -19.61
C TYR A 23 7.74 -31.41 -18.69
N ASP A 24 7.33 -31.87 -17.51
CA ASP A 24 8.19 -32.37 -16.45
C ASP A 24 7.82 -33.84 -16.18
N ILE A 25 8.75 -34.76 -16.42
CA ILE A 25 8.50 -36.20 -16.34
C ILE A 25 8.27 -36.67 -14.89
N ASP A 26 8.93 -36.00 -13.92
CA ASP A 26 8.83 -36.35 -12.50
C ASP A 26 7.51 -35.91 -11.89
N ARG A 27 6.88 -34.89 -12.47
CA ARG A 27 5.56 -34.41 -12.01
C ARG A 27 4.38 -35.18 -12.59
N GLY A 28 4.58 -35.90 -13.70
CA GLY A 28 3.47 -36.41 -14.50
C GLY A 28 2.62 -35.28 -15.09
N SER A 29 2.04 -35.50 -16.27
CA SER A 29 1.18 -34.49 -16.90
C SER A 29 0.07 -34.02 -15.96
N PRO A 30 -0.16 -32.71 -15.75
CA PRO A 30 -1.46 -32.25 -15.30
C PRO A 30 -2.47 -32.70 -16.36
N SER A 31 -3.52 -33.39 -15.95
CA SER A 31 -4.52 -33.99 -16.84
C SER A 31 -5.03 -32.97 -17.85
N LYS A 32 -4.85 -33.27 -19.15
CA LYS A 32 -5.46 -32.53 -20.26
C LYS A 32 -6.96 -32.43 -20.02
N SER A 33 -7.45 -31.19 -19.92
CA SER A 33 -8.84 -30.83 -20.06
C SER A 33 -9.30 -31.23 -21.47
N THR A 34 -10.07 -32.30 -21.59
CA THR A 34 -10.72 -32.68 -22.84
C THR A 34 -11.91 -31.76 -23.07
N THR A 35 -11.83 -30.96 -24.13
CA THR A 35 -12.92 -30.14 -24.64
C THR A 35 -13.83 -30.99 -25.54
N ALA A 36 -15.14 -30.76 -25.41
CA ALA A 36 -16.23 -31.05 -26.35
C ALA A 36 -16.88 -32.46 -26.36
N GLU A 37 -17.86 -32.65 -25.48
CA GLU A 37 -19.17 -33.13 -25.91
C GLU A 37 -20.24 -32.15 -25.40
N SER A 38 -20.79 -31.36 -26.33
CA SER A 38 -21.92 -30.46 -26.11
C SER A 38 -23.18 -31.30 -25.90
N ARG A 39 -23.40 -31.72 -24.65
CA ARG A 39 -24.76 -31.97 -24.15
C ARG A 39 -25.14 -30.78 -23.29
N ILE A 40 -26.11 -30.02 -23.78
CA ILE A 40 -26.83 -29.01 -23.00
C ILE A 40 -27.55 -29.76 -21.87
N HIS A 41 -26.81 -30.08 -20.82
CA HIS A 41 -27.38 -30.29 -19.51
C HIS A 41 -27.72 -28.90 -19.00
N ALA A 42 -29.02 -28.60 -18.99
CA ALA A 42 -29.58 -27.47 -18.25
C ALA A 42 -28.84 -27.37 -16.90
N PRO A 43 -28.32 -26.19 -16.50
CA PRO A 43 -27.62 -26.08 -15.24
C PRO A 43 -28.63 -26.44 -14.14
N LYS A 44 -28.47 -27.63 -13.57
CA LYS A 44 -29.02 -27.92 -12.25
C LYS A 44 -28.31 -26.93 -11.34
N SER A 45 -28.97 -25.81 -11.06
CA SER A 45 -28.53 -24.80 -10.13
C SER A 45 -28.33 -25.48 -8.79
N ASN A 46 -27.09 -25.89 -8.53
CA ASN A 46 -26.72 -26.47 -7.26
C ASN A 46 -26.60 -25.28 -6.32
N ASN A 47 -27.71 -24.96 -5.65
CA ASN A 47 -27.89 -23.81 -4.75
C ASN A 47 -27.03 -23.92 -3.46
N ASN A 48 -25.81 -24.45 -3.56
CA ASN A 48 -24.88 -24.64 -2.45
C ASN A 48 -24.34 -23.30 -1.92
N ILE A 49 -24.45 -22.21 -2.69
CA ILE A 49 -24.08 -20.86 -2.26
C ILE A 49 -24.96 -20.39 -1.08
N VAL A 50 -26.25 -20.75 -1.08
CA VAL A 50 -27.21 -20.35 -0.03
C VAL A 50 -27.16 -21.29 1.19
N ARG A 51 -26.40 -22.40 1.09
CA ARG A 51 -26.34 -23.41 2.16
C ARG A 51 -25.05 -23.36 2.97
N ASN A 52 -24.09 -22.52 2.57
CA ASN A 52 -22.86 -22.32 3.32
C ASN A 52 -23.00 -21.05 4.20
N PRO A 53 -23.12 -21.20 5.53
CA PRO A 53 -23.27 -20.05 6.43
C PRO A 53 -22.06 -19.10 6.36
N PHE A 54 -20.90 -19.58 5.93
CA PHE A 54 -19.71 -18.74 5.72
C PHE A 54 -19.87 -17.76 4.56
N VAL A 55 -20.48 -18.20 3.45
CA VAL A 55 -20.72 -17.36 2.27
C VAL A 55 -21.77 -16.30 2.58
N ILE A 56 -22.84 -16.67 3.30
CA ILE A 56 -23.85 -15.73 3.77
C ILE A 56 -23.23 -14.72 4.74
N GLY A 57 -22.37 -15.17 5.67
CA GLY A 57 -21.66 -14.29 6.59
C GLY A 57 -20.78 -13.25 5.89
N ILE A 58 -20.03 -13.66 4.85
CA ILE A 58 -19.22 -12.73 4.05
C ILE A 58 -20.10 -11.71 3.32
N LEU A 59 -21.21 -12.15 2.71
CA LEU A 59 -22.12 -11.26 2.01
C LEU A 59 -22.76 -10.23 2.95
N ILE A 60 -23.17 -10.65 4.15
CA ILE A 60 -23.70 -9.75 5.19
C ILE A 60 -22.61 -8.77 5.67
N LEU A 61 -21.38 -9.23 5.85
CA LEU A 61 -20.28 -8.36 6.26
C LEU A 61 -20.00 -7.30 5.19
N LEU A 62 -19.96 -7.68 3.93
CA LEU A 62 -19.71 -6.75 2.81
C LEU A 62 -20.85 -5.74 2.67
N THR A 63 -22.11 -6.13 2.86
CA THR A 63 -23.24 -5.18 2.85
C THR A 63 -23.19 -4.22 4.02
N ILE A 64 -22.83 -4.68 5.22
CA ILE A 64 -22.63 -3.80 6.39
C ILE A 64 -21.51 -2.78 6.12
N ILE A 65 -20.39 -3.22 5.55
CA ILE A 65 -19.28 -2.33 5.17
C ILE A 65 -19.76 -1.30 4.14
N ALA A 66 -20.48 -1.73 3.10
CA ALA A 66 -21.01 -0.84 2.07
C ALA A 66 -21.99 0.20 2.66
N LEU A 67 -22.91 -0.21 3.52
CA LEU A 67 -23.83 0.69 4.21
C LEU A 67 -23.07 1.67 5.12
N PHE A 68 -22.05 1.20 5.83
CA PHE A 68 -21.20 2.07 6.63
C PHE A 68 -20.55 3.17 5.79
N PHE A 69 -20.00 2.84 4.62
CA PHE A 69 -19.43 3.85 3.71
C PHE A 69 -20.48 4.75 3.06
N MET A 70 -21.71 4.28 2.86
CA MET A 70 -22.80 5.08 2.26
C MET A 70 -23.41 6.07 3.27
N PHE A 71 -23.44 5.72 4.55
CA PHE A 71 -23.98 6.56 5.64
C PHE A 71 -22.89 7.26 6.46
N ALA A 72 -21.61 7.02 6.17
CA ALA A 72 -20.53 7.75 6.82
C ALA A 72 -20.50 9.22 6.36
N PRO A 73 -20.37 10.18 7.29
CA PRO A 73 -20.17 11.57 6.92
C PRO A 73 -18.91 11.72 6.07
N SER A 74 -18.96 12.60 5.07
CA SER A 74 -17.90 12.81 4.07
C SER A 74 -16.52 13.04 4.69
N GLU A 75 -16.46 13.63 5.88
CA GLU A 75 -15.23 13.82 6.67
C GLU A 75 -14.50 12.50 6.97
N ARG A 76 -15.23 11.42 7.28
CA ARG A 76 -14.63 10.10 7.59
C ARG A 76 -14.19 9.36 6.33
N VAL A 77 -14.90 9.55 5.23
CA VAL A 77 -14.51 8.95 3.93
C VAL A 77 -13.26 9.66 3.38
N ASN A 78 -13.17 10.98 3.57
CA ASN A 78 -12.02 11.76 3.17
C ASN A 78 -10.77 11.42 3.98
N SER A 79 -10.88 11.15 5.29
CA SER A 79 -9.72 10.73 6.10
C SER A 79 -9.17 9.36 5.68
N VAL A 80 -10.04 8.41 5.32
CA VAL A 80 -9.62 7.11 4.77
C VAL A 80 -8.99 7.29 3.39
N LYS A 81 -9.58 8.13 2.53
CA LYS A 81 -9.05 8.43 1.19
C LYS A 81 -7.68 9.10 1.26
N GLU A 82 -7.48 10.06 2.15
CA GLU A 82 -6.18 10.69 2.37
C GLU A 82 -5.15 9.71 2.93
N THR A 83 -5.55 8.81 3.82
CA THR A 83 -4.68 7.76 4.37
C THR A 83 -4.26 6.79 3.26
N TRP A 84 -5.20 6.38 2.41
CA TRP A 84 -4.91 5.52 1.25
C TRP A 84 -4.03 6.20 0.21
N LEU A 85 -4.24 7.49 -0.05
CA LEU A 85 -3.38 8.28 -0.94
C LEU A 85 -1.97 8.43 -0.36
N ARG A 86 -1.82 8.53 0.97
CA ARG A 86 -0.51 8.52 1.64
C ARG A 86 0.19 7.16 1.56
N ILE A 87 -0.53 6.05 1.72
CA ILE A 87 0.02 4.70 1.58
C ILE A 87 0.50 4.44 0.15
N ARG A 88 -0.16 5.05 -0.85
CA ARG A 88 0.21 4.91 -2.27
C ARG A 88 1.26 5.92 -2.75
N LYS A 89 1.63 6.90 -1.92
CA LYS A 89 2.69 7.86 -2.27
C LYS A 89 4.05 7.17 -2.10
N ASP A 90 4.88 7.30 -3.14
CA ASP A 90 6.27 6.86 -3.12
C ASP A 90 6.98 7.47 -1.89
N PRO A 91 7.68 6.67 -1.05
CA PRO A 91 8.44 7.19 0.09
C PRO A 91 9.41 8.31 -0.29
N ALA A 92 9.96 8.28 -1.51
CA ALA A 92 10.81 9.35 -2.04
C ALA A 92 10.05 10.67 -2.17
N GLN A 93 8.77 10.62 -2.56
CA GLN A 93 7.92 11.81 -2.70
C GLN A 93 7.53 12.39 -1.36
N ILE A 94 7.25 11.54 -0.36
CA ILE A 94 6.99 12.00 1.02
C ILE A 94 8.23 12.70 1.59
N CYS A 95 9.40 12.12 1.34
CA CYS A 95 10.67 12.72 1.74
C CYS A 95 10.94 14.06 1.03
N LEU A 96 10.64 14.17 -0.27
CA LEU A 96 10.75 15.42 -1.02
C LEU A 96 9.77 16.48 -0.51
N ASP A 97 8.53 16.10 -0.20
CA ASP A 97 7.52 17.02 0.33
C ASP A 97 7.99 17.65 1.66
N ASN A 98 8.72 16.90 2.50
CA ASN A 98 9.37 17.44 3.70
C ASN A 98 10.56 18.34 3.38
N ALA A 99 11.39 17.98 2.38
CA ALA A 99 12.51 18.80 1.95
C ALA A 99 12.05 20.15 1.36
N ARG A 100 10.92 20.17 0.65
CA ARG A 100 10.31 21.37 0.04
C ARG A 100 10.04 22.49 1.03
N LEU A 101 9.69 22.16 2.27
CA LEU A 101 9.48 23.16 3.33
C LEU A 101 10.74 23.97 3.67
N LYS A 102 11.92 23.48 3.30
CA LYS A 102 13.23 24.12 3.56
C LYS A 102 13.86 24.71 2.30
N LEU A 103 13.21 24.57 1.14
CA LEU A 103 13.73 25.06 -0.13
C LEU A 103 13.26 26.48 -0.42
N LEU A 104 14.14 27.29 -1.02
CA LEU A 104 13.77 28.63 -1.50
C LEU A 104 12.70 28.57 -2.60
N ASP A 105 12.77 27.57 -3.47
CA ASP A 105 11.81 27.31 -4.54
C ASP A 105 11.32 25.86 -4.46
N PRO A 106 10.20 25.61 -3.74
CA PRO A 106 9.70 24.26 -3.50
C PRO A 106 9.14 23.59 -4.75
N ASP A 107 8.63 24.35 -5.71
CA ASP A 107 7.91 23.82 -6.87
C ASP A 107 8.85 23.27 -7.94
N ASN A 108 10.07 23.81 -8.00
CA ASN A 108 11.10 23.37 -8.95
C ASN A 108 11.97 22.20 -8.47
N ALA A 109 11.71 21.67 -7.28
CA ALA A 109 12.46 20.54 -6.72
C ALA A 109 12.14 19.22 -7.44
N ARG A 110 13.17 18.51 -7.90
CA ARG A 110 13.06 17.19 -8.54
C ARG A 110 13.98 16.17 -7.88
N ILE A 111 13.51 14.94 -7.75
CA ILE A 111 14.27 13.81 -7.21
C ILE A 111 15.32 13.36 -8.23
N ILE A 112 16.55 13.17 -7.77
CA ILE A 112 17.65 12.57 -8.54
C ILE A 112 17.79 11.11 -8.12
N SER A 113 17.96 10.86 -6.83
CA SER A 113 18.10 9.51 -6.27
C SER A 113 17.50 9.41 -4.88
N PHE A 114 17.07 8.21 -4.53
CA PHE A 114 16.56 7.86 -3.22
C PHE A 114 17.18 6.54 -2.79
N SER A 115 17.92 6.55 -1.68
CA SER A 115 18.65 5.38 -1.19
C SER A 115 18.44 5.19 0.31
N TYR A 116 18.28 3.94 0.73
CA TYR A 116 18.19 3.59 2.14
C TYR A 116 19.58 3.39 2.74
N VAL A 117 19.83 4.02 3.89
CA VAL A 117 21.07 3.88 4.66
C VAL A 117 20.75 3.05 5.90
N PRO A 118 21.17 1.76 5.94
CA PRO A 118 20.80 0.85 7.02
C PRO A 118 21.44 1.20 8.37
N GLU A 119 22.61 1.84 8.37
CA GLU A 119 23.34 2.19 9.59
C GLU A 119 22.64 3.27 10.43
N GLU A 120 21.97 4.22 9.76
CA GLU A 120 21.29 5.34 10.41
C GLU A 120 19.75 5.17 10.45
N PHE A 121 19.24 4.06 9.90
CA PHE A 121 17.79 3.85 9.68
C PHE A 121 17.14 5.07 8.99
N SER A 122 17.82 5.64 8.00
CA SER A 122 17.41 6.84 7.30
C SER A 122 17.40 6.62 5.78
N TYR A 123 16.65 7.45 5.08
CA TYR A 123 16.67 7.57 3.64
C TYR A 123 17.42 8.83 3.24
N VAL A 124 18.32 8.70 2.28
CA VAL A 124 19.01 9.82 1.65
C VAL A 124 18.32 10.15 0.35
N LEU A 125 17.77 11.35 0.27
CA LEU A 125 17.18 11.92 -0.92
C LEU A 125 18.16 12.91 -1.54
N LYS A 126 18.63 12.63 -2.75
CA LYS A 126 19.32 13.63 -3.57
C LYS A 126 18.32 14.30 -4.49
N TYR A 127 18.29 15.63 -4.47
CA TYR A 127 17.36 16.43 -5.26
C TYR A 127 18.09 17.54 -6.00
N LYS A 128 17.47 18.04 -7.07
CA LYS A 128 17.85 19.27 -7.75
C LYS A 128 16.76 20.31 -7.57
N SER A 129 17.12 21.54 -7.22
CA SER A 129 16.19 22.68 -7.08
C SER A 129 16.77 23.92 -7.73
N LYS A 130 15.94 24.93 -8.01
CA LYS A 130 16.42 26.24 -8.46
C LYS A 130 16.79 27.11 -7.27
N ASN A 131 17.92 27.80 -7.35
CA ASN A 131 18.26 28.87 -6.41
C ASN A 131 17.61 30.19 -6.84
N SER A 132 17.78 31.25 -6.03
CA SER A 132 17.27 32.60 -6.30
C SER A 132 17.81 33.24 -7.59
N TYR A 133 18.89 32.70 -8.15
CA TYR A 133 19.51 33.14 -9.40
C TYR A 133 19.02 32.33 -10.63
N GLY A 134 18.06 31.42 -10.44
CA GLY A 134 17.49 30.59 -11.49
C GLY A 134 18.36 29.40 -11.94
N ALA A 135 19.51 29.19 -11.28
CA ALA A 135 20.39 28.06 -11.56
C ALA A 135 19.96 26.81 -10.79
N TYR A 136 20.15 25.63 -11.39
CA TYR A 136 19.90 24.36 -10.72
C TYR A 136 21.06 24.01 -9.79
N VAL A 137 20.74 23.74 -8.53
CA VAL A 137 21.66 23.26 -7.50
C VAL A 137 21.22 21.88 -7.03
N GLU A 138 22.20 21.03 -6.74
CA GLU A 138 21.96 19.72 -6.15
C GLU A 138 22.08 19.83 -4.62
N GLY A 139 21.18 19.12 -3.93
CA GLY A 139 21.17 19.07 -2.48
C GLY A 139 20.83 17.66 -2.00
N GLU A 140 21.23 17.38 -0.77
CA GLU A 140 20.92 16.11 -0.10
C GLU A 140 20.02 16.38 1.09
N TYR A 141 19.05 15.50 1.31
CA TYR A 141 18.12 15.57 2.43
C TYR A 141 17.99 14.20 3.07
N PHE A 142 18.17 14.16 4.39
CA PHE A 142 18.02 12.96 5.19
C PHE A 142 16.58 12.91 5.72
N CYS A 143 15.90 11.82 5.42
CA CYS A 143 14.57 11.52 5.92
C CYS A 143 14.64 10.29 6.82
N ASP A 144 14.13 10.38 8.03
CA ASP A 144 14.07 9.21 8.89
C ASP A 144 13.21 8.13 8.23
N ALA A 145 13.68 6.87 8.25
CA ALA A 145 12.87 5.75 7.77
C ALA A 145 11.66 5.50 8.66
N LYS A 146 11.60 6.15 9.83
CA LYS A 146 10.43 6.33 10.68
C LYS A 146 9.39 7.28 10.07
N GLY A 147 9.17 7.21 8.75
CA GLY A 147 8.00 7.79 8.07
C GLY A 147 6.70 7.01 8.36
N GLY A 148 6.55 6.49 9.58
CA GLY A 148 5.31 5.95 10.11
C GLY A 148 4.61 6.98 11.01
N PRO A 149 3.33 6.80 11.32
CA PRO A 149 2.42 7.80 11.93
C PRO A 149 2.83 8.41 13.28
N ASP A 150 3.97 8.04 13.86
CA ASP A 150 4.39 8.50 15.19
C ASP A 150 4.73 9.99 15.24
N ASP A 151 5.47 10.56 14.28
CA ASP A 151 5.94 11.94 14.44
C ASP A 151 4.81 12.99 14.27
N SER A 152 3.79 12.66 13.48
CA SER A 152 2.59 13.50 13.33
C SER A 152 1.64 13.36 14.52
N ILE A 153 1.45 12.14 15.03
CA ILE A 153 0.63 11.90 16.23
C ILE A 153 1.32 12.51 17.45
N GLU A 154 2.64 12.42 17.58
CA GLU A 154 3.39 13.02 18.69
C GLU A 154 3.30 14.54 18.66
N ARG A 155 3.42 15.18 17.48
CA ARG A 155 3.22 16.63 17.33
C ARG A 155 1.79 17.06 17.64
N LEU A 156 0.79 16.31 17.17
CA LEU A 156 -0.63 16.57 17.48
C LEU A 156 -0.91 16.39 18.98
N THR A 157 -0.36 15.35 19.60
CA THR A 157 -0.52 15.07 21.03
C THR A 157 0.15 16.15 21.88
N LYS A 158 1.34 16.61 21.49
CA LYS A 158 2.01 17.76 22.13
C LYS A 158 1.18 19.03 22.01
N LYS A 159 0.58 19.30 20.84
CA LYS A 159 -0.27 20.47 20.62
C LYS A 159 -1.57 20.43 21.43
N ILE A 160 -2.26 19.29 21.47
CA ILE A 160 -3.48 19.09 22.27
C ILE A 160 -3.19 19.24 23.77
N LYS A 161 -2.07 18.68 24.25
CA LYS A 161 -1.64 18.84 25.65
C LYS A 161 -1.35 20.30 25.99
N ALA A 162 -0.71 21.04 25.10
CA ALA A 162 -0.43 22.46 25.29
C ALA A 162 -1.73 23.31 25.35
N GLU A 163 -2.67 23.07 24.43
CA GLU A 163 -3.95 23.79 24.40
C GLU A 163 -4.81 23.48 25.64
N ASN A 164 -4.84 22.23 26.10
CA ASN A 164 -5.56 21.85 27.31
C ASN A 164 -4.95 22.48 28.57
N ALA A 165 -3.61 22.53 28.67
CA ALA A 165 -2.95 23.20 29.79
C ALA A 165 -3.22 24.72 29.81
N GLU A 166 -3.38 25.34 28.64
CA GLU A 166 -3.75 26.75 28.54
C GLU A 166 -5.21 26.99 28.94
N ARG A 167 -6.13 26.11 28.53
CA ARG A 167 -7.54 26.12 28.97
C ARG A 167 -7.71 25.91 30.47
N GLU A 168 -6.92 25.03 31.09
CA GLU A 168 -6.96 24.85 32.55
C GLU A 168 -6.46 26.09 33.29
N LYS A 169 -5.43 26.77 32.78
CA LYS A 169 -4.93 28.02 33.37
C LYS A 169 -5.95 29.15 33.27
N THR A 170 -6.67 29.27 32.15
CA THR A 170 -7.71 30.29 31.98
C THR A 170 -8.95 29.98 32.84
N LEU A 171 -9.34 28.70 32.95
CA LEU A 171 -10.46 28.28 33.80
C LEU A 171 -10.19 28.52 35.29
N ASN A 172 -8.96 28.25 35.76
CA ASN A 172 -8.58 28.49 37.15
C ASN A 172 -8.43 29.99 37.49
N ARG A 173 -8.09 30.84 36.51
CA ARG A 173 -8.12 32.31 36.67
C ARG A 173 -9.54 32.87 36.68
N ALA A 174 -10.48 32.22 36.00
CA ALA A 174 -11.86 32.66 35.88
C ALA A 174 -12.76 32.21 37.05
N LYS A 175 -12.25 31.41 38.00
CA LYS A 175 -13.00 30.98 39.17
C LYS A 175 -12.88 32.05 40.27
N PRO A 176 -13.90 32.91 40.49
CA PRO A 176 -13.87 33.82 41.63
C PRO A 176 -13.83 32.99 42.91
N ALA A 177 -13.00 33.42 43.87
CA ALA A 177 -12.97 32.85 45.20
C ALA A 177 -14.39 32.97 45.79
N ALA A 178 -15.10 31.84 45.86
CA ALA A 178 -16.36 31.77 46.56
C ALA A 178 -16.07 32.06 48.04
N ARG A 179 -16.54 33.22 48.50
CA ARG A 179 -16.67 33.57 49.91
C ARG A 179 -18.09 33.25 50.36
#